data_AF-A0A377R4N3-F1
#
_entry.id   AF-A0A377R4N3-F1
#
_cell.length_a   1.000
_cell.length_b   1.000
_cell.length_c   1.000
_cell.angle_alpha   90.00
_cell.angle_beta   90.00
_cell.angle_gamma   90.00
#
_symmetry.space_group_name_H-M   'P 1'
#
loop_
_entity.id
_entity.type
_entity.pdbx_description
1 polymer ?
#
loop_
_entity_poly.entity_id
_entity_poly.type
_entity_poly.pdbx_seq_one_letter_code
_entity_poly.pdbx_strand_id
1 'polypeptide(L)'
;MTRQAFILSDSEFPAGGKPFALLSPNPTREHHYTAQTEQRQYAHNPHVAPQNQNVYRLDTALFSAEKHRQQRAESVNINGNLAAQNLYTLTRAARASEQYNLESWFNRHESGYEDACGILRRCAADGKTGSAAKAPDVLWRILRLKFLGILRNPHNHADPFVRRLHRALQTYLPEAGFEFVRLISRRNPDRIESIMHGFGFSFLDYVNWLAGLYGMLSEGVMQPSLFERMFRAAFADTGAVRIELCRYPQGGECLFSDRSFCVETTQQRVSIGVGIAADMFAVVRIRHSRWRGLKHSFHLSAPPLHGTVYITEGSHARRQAFNRLCVAQAHGAVFGRSPKPEDYL
;
A
#
# COMPACT_ATOMS: atom_id res chain seq x y z
N MET A 1 14.59 30.45 -21.84
CA MET A 1 13.36 29.64 -21.79
C MET A 1 13.22 29.05 -20.39
N THR A 2 12.39 29.68 -19.57
CA THR A 2 12.14 29.33 -18.17
C THR A 2 11.23 28.11 -18.11
N ARG A 3 11.77 26.94 -17.71
CA ARG A 3 10.96 25.75 -17.42
C ARG A 3 10.26 25.98 -16.08
N GLN A 4 8.95 26.20 -16.10
CA GLN A 4 8.16 26.32 -14.87
C GLN A 4 8.14 24.96 -14.16
N ALA A 5 8.81 24.89 -13.01
CA ALA A 5 8.56 23.87 -12.01
C ALA A 5 7.34 24.31 -11.19
N PHE A 6 6.27 23.54 -11.24
CA PHE A 6 5.09 23.68 -10.39
C PHE A 6 4.88 22.28 -9.78
N ILE A 7 4.64 22.05 -8.48
CA ILE A 7 4.08 22.86 -7.38
C ILE A 7 4.78 22.42 -6.05
N LEU A 8 4.94 23.31 -5.07
CA LEU A 8 5.17 23.08 -3.61
C LEU A 8 6.58 23.23 -2.99
N SER A 9 7.50 24.00 -3.57
CA SER A 9 8.70 24.43 -2.83
C SER A 9 9.18 25.81 -3.31
N ASP A 10 9.38 26.73 -2.37
CA ASP A 10 10.04 28.03 -2.59
C ASP A 10 11.58 27.90 -2.66
N SER A 11 12.11 26.68 -2.72
CA SER A 11 13.56 26.45 -2.80
C SER A 11 14.05 26.55 -4.24
N GLU A 12 14.99 27.46 -4.49
CA GLU A 12 15.71 27.52 -5.77
C GLU A 12 16.50 26.23 -5.99
N PHE A 13 16.46 25.71 -7.22
CA PHE A 13 17.25 24.53 -7.59
C PHE A 13 18.75 24.86 -7.59
N PRO A 14 19.63 23.98 -7.11
CA PRO A 14 21.05 24.05 -7.44
C PRO A 14 21.21 23.90 -8.96
N ALA A 15 21.93 24.83 -9.59
CA ALA A 15 22.18 24.78 -11.04
C ALA A 15 22.87 23.47 -11.43
N GLY A 16 22.23 22.67 -12.30
CA GLY A 16 22.82 21.47 -12.92
C GLY A 16 22.22 20.11 -12.56
N GLY A 17 21.20 20.03 -11.70
CA GLY A 17 20.52 18.77 -11.38
C GLY A 17 19.41 18.39 -12.38
N LYS A 18 19.22 17.08 -12.64
CA LYS A 18 17.98 16.59 -13.31
C LYS A 18 16.77 17.02 -12.46
N PRO A 19 15.61 17.36 -13.06
CA PRO A 19 14.43 17.72 -12.28
C PRO A 19 13.83 16.45 -11.63
N PHE A 20 14.29 16.12 -10.42
CA PHE A 20 13.91 14.89 -9.71
C PHE A 20 12.48 14.90 -9.14
N ALA A 21 11.71 15.97 -9.37
CA ALA A 21 10.34 16.14 -8.87
C ALA A 21 9.32 16.51 -9.96
N LEU A 22 9.57 16.17 -11.22
CA LEU A 22 8.62 16.48 -12.28
C LEU A 22 7.45 15.48 -12.24
N LEU A 23 6.29 15.95 -11.79
CA LEU A 23 5.03 15.24 -12.03
C LEU A 23 4.64 15.47 -13.49
N SER A 24 4.77 14.46 -14.32
CA SER A 24 4.38 14.54 -15.73
C SER A 24 2.88 14.31 -15.90
N PRO A 25 2.21 15.09 -16.77
CA PRO A 25 0.81 14.85 -17.09
C PRO A 25 0.66 13.50 -17.79
N ASN A 26 -0.43 12.79 -17.51
CA ASN A 26 -0.72 11.48 -18.11
C ASN A 26 -2.24 11.28 -18.28
N PRO A 27 -2.68 10.32 -19.12
CA PRO A 27 -4.09 10.14 -19.43
C PRO A 27 -4.85 9.26 -18.42
N THR A 28 -4.17 8.66 -17.43
CA THR A 28 -4.80 7.67 -16.53
C THR A 28 -5.87 8.33 -15.68
N ARG A 29 -7.10 7.81 -15.73
CA ARG A 29 -8.24 8.31 -14.95
C ARG A 29 -8.70 7.35 -13.87
N GLU A 30 -8.58 6.05 -14.11
CA GLU A 30 -8.90 5.03 -13.11
C GLU A 30 -7.66 4.82 -12.25
N HIS A 31 -7.77 5.09 -10.96
CA HIS A 31 -6.63 5.07 -10.05
C HIS A 31 -6.80 3.97 -9.01
N HIS A 32 -5.93 2.97 -9.05
CA HIS A 32 -5.96 1.84 -8.14
C HIS A 32 -5.41 2.22 -6.77
N TYR A 33 -6.21 1.99 -5.73
CA TYR A 33 -5.75 2.13 -4.36
C TYR A 33 -5.13 0.85 -3.79
N THR A 34 -5.49 -0.30 -4.35
CA THR A 34 -4.70 -1.55 -4.23
C THR A 34 -4.14 -1.91 -5.60
N ALA A 35 -2.81 -2.04 -5.69
CA ALA A 35 -2.10 -2.18 -6.97
C ALA A 35 -2.63 -3.36 -7.79
N GLN A 36 -2.76 -3.21 -9.11
CA GLN A 36 -3.16 -4.32 -9.96
C GLN A 36 -2.16 -5.48 -9.85
N THR A 37 -0.87 -5.19 -9.83
CA THR A 37 0.20 -6.20 -9.66
C THR A 37 0.09 -6.99 -8.36
N GLU A 38 -0.43 -6.36 -7.29
CA GLU A 38 -0.78 -7.04 -6.04
C GLU A 38 -1.98 -7.96 -6.21
N GLN A 39 -3.08 -7.46 -6.77
CA GLN A 39 -4.31 -8.24 -6.97
C GLN A 39 -4.06 -9.47 -7.85
N ARG A 40 -3.19 -9.36 -8.86
CA ARG A 40 -2.85 -10.47 -9.77
C ARG A 40 -2.17 -11.64 -9.08
N GLN A 41 -1.51 -11.42 -7.92
CA GLN A 41 -0.98 -12.51 -7.12
C GLN A 41 -2.06 -13.38 -6.45
N TYR A 42 -3.33 -13.00 -6.61
CA TYR A 42 -4.52 -13.73 -6.14
C TYR A 42 -5.47 -14.09 -7.27
N ALA A 43 -5.09 -13.85 -8.53
CA ALA A 43 -5.95 -14.12 -9.67
C ALA A 43 -6.30 -15.62 -9.75
N HIS A 44 -7.58 -15.94 -9.96
CA HIS A 44 -8.03 -17.32 -10.13
C HIS A 44 -7.79 -17.85 -11.54
N ASN A 45 -7.59 -16.95 -12.51
CA ASN A 45 -7.30 -17.23 -13.92
C ASN A 45 -5.95 -16.62 -14.37
N PRO A 46 -4.81 -16.92 -13.72
CA PRO A 46 -3.55 -16.19 -13.94
C PRO A 46 -2.96 -16.34 -15.36
N HIS A 47 -3.42 -17.32 -16.14
CA HIS A 47 -2.90 -17.61 -17.48
C HIS A 47 -3.51 -16.74 -18.59
N VAL A 48 -4.56 -15.96 -18.30
CA VAL A 48 -5.11 -15.02 -19.28
C VAL A 48 -4.32 -13.70 -19.31
N ALA A 49 -4.52 -12.91 -20.36
CA ALA A 49 -3.89 -11.60 -20.48
C ALA A 49 -4.18 -10.71 -19.24
N PRO A 50 -3.23 -9.88 -18.77
CA PRO A 50 -3.37 -9.12 -17.52
C PRO A 50 -4.64 -8.28 -17.38
N GLN A 51 -5.19 -7.75 -18.48
CA GLN A 51 -6.44 -6.99 -18.52
C GLN A 51 -7.71 -7.84 -18.29
N ASN A 52 -7.61 -9.16 -18.47
CA ASN A 52 -8.72 -10.11 -18.33
C ASN A 52 -8.60 -10.95 -17.05
N GLN A 53 -7.56 -10.72 -16.24
CA GLN A 53 -7.39 -11.43 -14.98
C GLN A 53 -8.42 -10.96 -13.95
N ASN A 54 -8.97 -11.92 -13.23
CA ASN A 54 -10.03 -11.75 -12.26
C ASN A 54 -9.60 -12.33 -10.92
N VAL A 55 -10.15 -11.76 -9.85
CA VAL A 55 -10.04 -12.24 -8.47
C VAL A 55 -11.45 -12.45 -7.92
N TYR A 56 -11.62 -13.36 -6.95
CA TYR A 56 -12.90 -13.45 -6.25
C TYR A 56 -12.96 -12.38 -5.16
N ARG A 57 -14.04 -11.60 -5.17
CA ARG A 57 -14.45 -10.71 -4.09
C ARG A 57 -15.43 -11.47 -3.20
N LEU A 58 -15.09 -11.58 -1.92
CA LEU A 58 -15.92 -12.19 -0.90
C LEU A 58 -16.34 -11.09 0.08
N ASP A 59 -17.63 -10.78 0.12
CA ASP A 59 -18.20 -9.89 1.14
C ASP A 59 -17.90 -10.44 2.54
N THR A 60 -17.55 -9.57 3.49
CA THR A 60 -17.28 -10.00 4.88
C THR A 60 -18.45 -10.76 5.51
N ALA A 61 -19.69 -10.49 5.10
CA ALA A 61 -20.87 -11.21 5.55
C ALA A 61 -20.86 -12.69 5.17
N LEU A 62 -20.12 -13.11 4.13
CA LEU A 62 -19.94 -14.53 3.75
C LEU A 62 -19.21 -15.35 4.82
N PHE A 63 -18.53 -14.71 5.77
CA PHE A 63 -17.80 -15.37 6.84
C PHE A 63 -18.59 -15.39 8.16
N SER A 64 -19.83 -14.91 8.15
CA SER A 64 -20.74 -14.94 9.30
C SER A 64 -21.64 -16.18 9.26
N ALA A 65 -21.75 -16.87 10.41
CA ALA A 65 -22.47 -18.14 10.55
C ALA A 65 -23.94 -18.07 10.07
N GLU A 66 -24.57 -16.90 10.16
CA GLU A 66 -25.99 -16.69 9.85
C GLU A 66 -26.27 -16.46 8.34
N LYS A 67 -25.28 -16.01 7.55
CA LYS A 67 -25.49 -15.56 6.16
C LYS A 67 -24.78 -16.39 5.08
N HIS A 68 -24.07 -17.46 5.45
CA HIS A 68 -23.37 -18.36 4.52
C HIS A 68 -24.22 -18.88 3.34
N ARG A 69 -25.56 -18.90 3.46
CA ARG A 69 -26.44 -19.54 2.48
C ARG A 69 -26.98 -18.63 1.37
N GLN A 70 -26.85 -17.31 1.47
CA GLN A 70 -27.54 -16.38 0.54
C GLN A 70 -26.60 -15.58 -0.38
N GLN A 71 -25.36 -15.34 0.03
CA GLN A 71 -24.39 -14.59 -0.77
C GLN A 71 -23.43 -15.54 -1.48
N ARG A 72 -22.86 -15.09 -2.60
CA ARG A 72 -21.84 -15.82 -3.35
C ARG A 72 -20.66 -14.89 -3.61
N ALA A 73 -19.47 -15.46 -3.69
CA ALA A 73 -18.30 -14.71 -4.14
C ALA A 73 -18.49 -14.21 -5.58
N GLU A 74 -18.05 -12.99 -5.85
CA GLU A 74 -18.14 -12.35 -7.16
C GLU A 74 -16.80 -12.46 -7.87
N SER A 75 -16.77 -12.94 -9.11
CA SER A 75 -15.56 -12.83 -9.94
C SER A 75 -15.47 -11.41 -10.49
N VAL A 76 -14.55 -10.61 -9.97
CA VAL A 76 -14.35 -9.21 -10.38
C VAL A 76 -13.09 -9.05 -11.20
N ASN A 77 -13.14 -8.18 -12.22
CA ASN A 77 -12.00 -7.92 -13.08
C ASN A 77 -11.02 -6.95 -12.42
N ILE A 78 -9.73 -7.33 -12.39
CA ILE A 78 -8.68 -6.56 -11.70
C ILE A 78 -8.48 -5.18 -12.32
N ASN A 79 -8.76 -5.00 -13.61
CA ASN A 79 -8.56 -3.73 -14.31
C ASN A 79 -9.38 -2.58 -13.67
N GLY A 80 -10.59 -2.87 -13.18
CA GLY A 80 -11.45 -1.88 -12.51
C GLY A 80 -11.64 -2.11 -11.00
N ASN A 81 -11.05 -3.17 -10.44
CA ASN A 81 -11.24 -3.51 -9.04
C ASN A 81 -10.33 -2.69 -8.12
N LEU A 82 -10.85 -2.30 -6.95
CA LEU A 82 -10.14 -1.50 -5.94
C LEU A 82 -9.49 -0.24 -6.53
N ALA A 83 -10.29 0.46 -7.34
CA ALA A 83 -9.91 1.69 -8.02
C ALA A 83 -11.01 2.75 -7.89
N ALA A 84 -10.64 4.00 -8.13
CA ALA A 84 -11.59 5.09 -8.22
C ALA A 84 -11.15 6.13 -9.26
N GLN A 85 -12.14 6.73 -9.92
CA GLN A 85 -11.91 7.73 -10.96
C GLN A 85 -11.34 9.03 -10.38
N ASN A 86 -10.19 9.44 -10.90
CA ASN A 86 -9.48 10.67 -10.57
C ASN A 86 -9.11 10.81 -9.08
N LEU A 87 -8.99 9.69 -8.35
CA LEU A 87 -8.68 9.68 -6.92
C LEU A 87 -7.39 10.46 -6.58
N TYR A 88 -6.33 10.30 -7.38
CA TYR A 88 -5.04 10.96 -7.16
C TYR A 88 -4.78 12.14 -8.10
N THR A 89 -5.82 12.71 -8.72
CA THR A 89 -5.66 13.85 -9.63
C THR A 89 -5.44 15.15 -8.85
N LEU A 90 -4.38 15.88 -9.18
CA LEU A 90 -4.15 17.23 -8.65
C LEU A 90 -4.90 18.28 -9.47
N THR A 91 -4.76 18.24 -10.79
CA THR A 91 -5.41 19.19 -11.70
C THR A 91 -5.42 18.67 -13.14
N ARG A 92 -6.20 19.32 -14.00
CA ARG A 92 -6.19 19.06 -15.45
C ARG A 92 -4.93 19.67 -16.08
N ALA A 93 -4.39 18.99 -17.10
CA ALA A 93 -3.32 19.56 -17.91
C ALA A 93 -3.87 20.50 -18.99
N ALA A 94 -2.98 21.21 -19.67
CA ALA A 94 -3.35 22.08 -20.80
C ALA A 94 -4.00 21.28 -21.95
N ARG A 95 -3.56 20.04 -22.17
CA ARG A 95 -4.22 19.10 -23.08
C ARG A 95 -5.43 18.48 -22.39
N ALA A 96 -6.59 18.59 -23.02
CA ALA A 96 -7.87 18.17 -22.42
C ALA A 96 -7.94 16.69 -22.02
N SER A 97 -7.15 15.82 -22.66
CA SER A 97 -7.06 14.38 -22.41
C SER A 97 -6.13 13.99 -21.26
N GLU A 98 -5.27 14.91 -20.80
CA GLU A 98 -4.22 14.64 -19.81
C GLU A 98 -4.53 15.31 -18.47
N GLN A 99 -3.95 14.77 -17.40
CA GLN A 99 -4.04 15.32 -16.06
C GLN A 99 -2.75 15.11 -15.27
N TYR A 100 -2.52 16.02 -14.33
CA TYR A 100 -1.47 15.85 -13.33
C TYR A 100 -2.02 15.00 -12.20
N ASN A 101 -1.54 13.77 -12.07
CA ASN A 101 -1.91 12.82 -11.03
C ASN A 101 -0.66 12.03 -10.56
N LEU A 102 -0.77 11.32 -9.44
CA LEU A 102 0.34 10.57 -8.84
C LEU A 102 0.61 9.19 -9.48
N GLU A 103 -0.11 8.81 -10.52
CA GLU A 103 -0.08 7.45 -11.09
C GLU A 103 1.32 7.05 -11.58
N SER A 104 2.00 7.94 -12.30
CA SER A 104 3.37 7.70 -12.76
C SER A 104 4.34 7.43 -11.60
N TRP A 105 4.11 8.04 -10.44
CA TRP A 105 4.96 7.85 -9.27
C TRP A 105 4.66 6.52 -8.58
N PHE A 106 3.39 6.13 -8.46
CA PHE A 106 3.02 4.81 -7.95
C PHE A 106 3.60 3.68 -8.81
N ASN A 107 3.52 3.81 -10.13
CA ASN A 107 4.06 2.81 -11.06
C ASN A 107 5.56 2.57 -10.92
N ARG A 108 6.36 3.61 -10.59
CA ARG A 108 7.81 3.44 -10.29
C ARG A 108 8.04 2.49 -9.12
N HIS A 109 7.16 2.53 -8.13
CA HIS A 109 7.23 1.65 -6.98
C HIS A 109 6.71 0.26 -7.35
N GLU A 110 5.52 0.15 -7.94
CA GLU A 110 4.84 -1.11 -8.24
C GLU A 110 5.56 -2.01 -9.26
N SER A 111 6.37 -1.41 -10.12
CA SER A 111 7.17 -2.14 -11.11
C SER A 111 7.94 -3.28 -10.43
N GLY A 112 8.00 -4.47 -11.03
CA GLY A 112 8.74 -5.62 -10.50
C GLY A 112 8.18 -6.27 -9.23
N TYR A 113 6.96 -5.93 -8.79
CA TYR A 113 6.30 -6.62 -7.67
C TYR A 113 6.09 -8.12 -7.95
N GLU A 114 5.62 -8.46 -9.16
CA GLU A 114 5.36 -9.85 -9.56
C GLU A 114 6.66 -10.66 -9.64
N ASP A 115 7.71 -10.10 -10.22
CA ASP A 115 9.05 -10.70 -10.24
C ASP A 115 9.60 -10.92 -8.83
N ALA A 116 9.46 -9.93 -7.95
CA ALA A 116 9.86 -10.04 -6.55
C ALA A 116 9.11 -11.17 -5.82
N CYS A 117 7.81 -11.33 -6.07
CA CYS A 117 7.03 -12.44 -5.53
C CYS A 117 7.52 -13.79 -6.07
N GLY A 118 7.81 -13.88 -7.37
CA GLY A 118 8.38 -15.07 -7.99
C GLY A 118 9.75 -15.45 -7.41
N ILE A 119 10.64 -14.48 -7.19
CA ILE A 119 11.93 -14.70 -6.54
C ILE A 119 11.73 -15.15 -5.08
N LEU A 120 10.84 -14.49 -4.34
CA LEU A 120 10.59 -14.82 -2.93
C LEU A 120 10.02 -16.24 -2.73
N ARG A 121 9.21 -16.74 -3.68
CA ARG A 121 8.77 -18.14 -3.72
C ARG A 121 9.93 -19.12 -3.88
N ARG A 122 10.91 -18.77 -4.71
CA ARG A 122 12.10 -19.60 -5.00
C ARG A 122 13.21 -19.48 -3.97
N CYS A 123 13.24 -18.42 -3.16
CA CYS A 123 14.20 -18.28 -2.07
C CYS A 123 14.07 -19.52 -1.16
N ALA A 124 15.11 -20.32 -1.09
CA ALA A 124 15.10 -21.49 -0.23
C ALA A 124 14.86 -21.05 1.22
N ALA A 125 14.11 -21.85 1.97
CA ALA A 125 14.28 -21.82 3.41
C ALA A 125 15.64 -22.46 3.69
N ASP A 126 16.73 -21.70 3.52
CA ASP A 126 18.12 -22.18 3.73
C ASP A 126 18.39 -22.59 5.19
N GLY A 127 17.37 -22.56 6.04
CA GLY A 127 17.40 -23.08 7.39
C GLY A 127 16.11 -23.83 7.73
N LYS A 128 16.14 -24.55 8.86
CA LYS A 128 14.95 -25.20 9.44
C LYS A 128 13.80 -24.18 9.52
N THR A 129 12.57 -24.61 9.21
CA THR A 129 11.36 -23.80 9.40
C THR A 129 11.37 -23.14 10.78
N GLY A 130 11.12 -21.83 10.84
CA GLY A 130 11.17 -21.05 12.08
C GLY A 130 12.56 -20.52 12.46
N SER A 131 13.61 -20.82 11.70
CA SER A 131 14.93 -20.20 11.86
C SER A 131 15.00 -18.81 11.23
N ALA A 132 15.85 -17.95 11.80
CA ALA A 132 16.11 -16.62 11.26
C ALA A 132 17.05 -16.72 10.06
N ALA A 133 16.62 -16.23 8.90
CA ALA A 133 17.45 -16.07 7.71
C ALA A 133 17.68 -14.59 7.40
N LYS A 134 18.70 -14.24 6.63
CA LYS A 134 18.88 -12.89 6.11
C LYS A 134 17.67 -12.51 5.25
N ALA A 135 17.06 -11.36 5.52
CA ALA A 135 15.95 -10.89 4.69
C ALA A 135 16.44 -10.55 3.27
N PRO A 136 15.88 -11.16 2.21
CA PRO A 136 16.30 -10.89 0.84
C PRO A 136 15.79 -9.52 0.36
N ASP A 137 16.50 -8.89 -0.57
CA ASP A 137 16.16 -7.54 -1.07
C ASP A 137 14.75 -7.46 -1.69
N VAL A 138 14.30 -8.56 -2.31
CA VAL A 138 12.94 -8.67 -2.86
C VAL A 138 11.86 -8.57 -1.78
N LEU A 139 12.11 -9.03 -0.56
CA LEU A 139 11.17 -8.90 0.55
C LEU A 139 11.06 -7.44 1.00
N TRP A 140 12.17 -6.72 1.08
CA TRP A 140 12.15 -5.28 1.37
C TRP A 140 11.39 -4.50 0.33
N ARG A 141 11.57 -4.85 -0.96
CA ARG A 141 10.79 -4.27 -2.06
C ARG A 141 9.29 -4.51 -1.86
N ILE A 142 8.87 -5.76 -1.61
CA ILE A 142 7.47 -6.12 -1.38
C ILE A 142 6.89 -5.36 -0.19
N LEU A 143 7.56 -5.38 0.97
CA LEU A 143 7.08 -4.71 2.18
C LEU A 143 6.96 -3.19 2.00
N ARG A 144 7.89 -2.58 1.27
CA ARG A 144 7.80 -1.15 0.91
C ARG A 144 6.55 -0.88 0.08
N LEU A 145 6.25 -1.74 -0.89
CA LEU A 145 5.05 -1.59 -1.73
C LEU A 145 3.76 -1.78 -0.95
N LYS A 146 3.73 -2.75 -0.03
CA LYS A 146 2.62 -2.92 0.90
C LYS A 146 2.41 -1.70 1.77
N PHE A 147 3.48 -1.14 2.34
CA PHE A 147 3.40 0.08 3.14
C PHE A 147 2.90 1.30 2.34
N LEU A 148 3.35 1.45 1.09
CA LEU A 148 2.83 2.49 0.20
C LEU A 148 1.34 2.27 -0.08
N GLY A 149 0.93 1.02 -0.36
CA GLY A 149 -0.45 0.59 -0.54
C GLY A 149 -1.33 0.95 0.64
N ILE A 150 -0.85 0.72 1.87
CA ILE A 150 -1.55 1.08 3.11
C ILE A 150 -1.80 2.60 3.20
N LEU A 151 -0.78 3.43 2.89
CA LEU A 151 -0.87 4.89 3.01
C LEU A 151 -1.74 5.53 1.94
N ARG A 152 -1.68 5.01 0.70
CA ARG A 152 -2.45 5.53 -0.44
C ARG A 152 -3.87 5.01 -0.52
N ASN A 153 -4.23 4.02 0.29
CA ASN A 153 -5.59 3.49 0.27
C ASN A 153 -6.52 4.44 1.03
N PRO A 154 -7.53 5.04 0.37
CA PRO A 154 -8.40 6.05 0.98
C PRO A 154 -9.25 5.48 2.12
N HIS A 155 -9.61 4.18 2.11
CA HIS A 155 -10.32 3.55 3.22
C HIS A 155 -9.47 3.46 4.50
N ASN A 156 -8.16 3.68 4.40
CA ASN A 156 -7.26 3.61 5.55
C ASN A 156 -7.00 4.96 6.22
N HIS A 157 -7.47 6.09 5.64
CA HIS A 157 -7.13 7.41 6.16
C HIS A 157 -7.55 7.62 7.62
N ALA A 158 -8.67 7.02 8.03
CA ALA A 158 -9.20 7.12 9.38
C ALA A 158 -8.61 6.09 10.36
N ASP A 159 -7.95 5.04 9.87
CA ASP A 159 -7.40 3.97 10.71
C ASP A 159 -6.36 4.54 11.71
N PRO A 160 -6.41 4.18 13.01
CA PRO A 160 -5.51 4.76 14.01
C PRO A 160 -4.02 4.53 13.75
N PHE A 161 -3.66 3.36 13.20
CA PHE A 161 -2.28 3.04 12.85
C PHE A 161 -1.82 3.90 11.66
N VAL A 162 -2.63 3.98 10.61
CA VAL A 162 -2.31 4.75 9.38
C VAL A 162 -2.34 6.26 9.63
N ARG A 163 -3.30 6.75 10.41
CA ARG A 163 -3.37 8.17 10.81
C ARG A 163 -2.13 8.60 11.58
N ARG A 164 -1.56 7.73 12.43
CA ARG A 164 -0.31 8.02 13.14
C ARG A 164 0.86 8.17 12.16
N LEU A 165 0.95 7.31 11.14
CA LEU A 165 1.97 7.41 10.11
C LEU A 165 1.83 8.69 9.29
N HIS A 166 0.62 9.01 8.82
CA HIS A 166 0.35 10.25 8.09
C HIS A 166 0.74 11.48 8.91
N ARG A 167 0.38 11.54 10.20
CA ARG A 167 0.78 12.65 11.09
C ARG A 167 2.29 12.75 11.27
N ALA A 168 2.98 11.61 11.37
CA ALA A 168 4.43 11.59 11.47
C ALA A 168 5.08 12.16 10.20
N LEU A 169 4.59 11.78 9.02
CA LEU A 169 5.03 12.33 7.73
C LEU A 169 4.74 13.83 7.63
N GLN A 170 3.52 14.26 7.98
CA GLN A 170 3.09 15.66 7.96
C GLN A 170 3.95 16.59 8.81
N THR A 171 4.61 16.08 9.86
CA THR A 171 5.54 16.88 10.68
C THR A 171 6.74 17.41 9.88
N TYR A 172 7.06 16.78 8.75
CA TYR A 172 8.21 17.14 7.90
C TYR A 172 7.81 17.50 6.47
N LEU A 173 6.52 17.55 6.19
CA LEU A 173 6.02 18.04 4.91
C LEU A 173 5.60 19.49 5.08
N PRO A 174 5.78 20.33 4.04
CA PRO A 174 5.12 21.62 4.00
C PRO A 174 3.61 21.44 4.17
N GLU A 175 2.98 22.36 4.90
CA GLU A 175 1.52 22.42 4.93
C GLU A 175 0.99 22.59 3.49
N ALA A 176 -0.20 22.04 3.23
CA ALA A 176 -0.85 22.20 1.94
C ALA A 176 -1.17 23.69 1.72
N GLY A 177 -0.33 24.36 0.94
CA GLY A 177 -0.51 25.78 0.65
C GLY A 177 -1.81 26.05 -0.09
N PHE A 178 -2.26 27.31 -0.05
CA PHE A 178 -3.48 27.77 -0.72
C PHE A 178 -3.56 27.35 -2.20
N GLU A 179 -2.42 27.33 -2.91
CA GLU A 179 -2.38 26.89 -4.31
C GLU A 179 -2.73 25.41 -4.48
N PHE A 180 -2.33 24.52 -3.56
CA PHE A 180 -2.72 23.11 -3.64
C PHE A 180 -4.23 22.95 -3.45
N VAL A 181 -4.81 23.64 -2.45
CA VAL A 181 -6.26 23.70 -2.23
C VAL A 181 -6.96 24.18 -3.50
N ARG A 182 -6.50 25.31 -4.07
CA ARG A 182 -7.07 25.92 -5.28
C ARG A 182 -7.04 24.99 -6.50
N LEU A 183 -5.97 24.22 -6.68
CA LEU A 183 -5.88 23.23 -7.77
C LEU A 183 -6.95 22.15 -7.64
N ILE A 184 -7.14 21.62 -6.43
CA ILE A 184 -8.17 20.62 -6.18
C ILE A 184 -9.56 21.23 -6.35
N SER A 185 -9.83 22.41 -5.78
CA SER A 185 -11.14 23.09 -5.88
C SER A 185 -11.57 23.41 -7.32
N ARG A 186 -10.64 23.48 -8.28
CA ARG A 186 -10.94 23.72 -9.70
C ARG A 186 -11.32 22.48 -10.48
N ARG A 187 -11.22 21.30 -9.88
CA ARG A 187 -11.66 20.04 -10.50
C ARG A 187 -13.20 20.00 -10.55
N ASN A 188 -13.73 19.03 -11.29
CA ASN A 188 -15.18 18.82 -11.34
C ASN A 188 -15.73 18.57 -9.90
N PRO A 189 -16.71 19.36 -9.43
CA PRO A 189 -17.22 19.29 -8.07
C PRO A 189 -17.93 17.97 -7.78
N ASP A 190 -18.81 17.48 -8.66
CA ASP A 190 -19.53 16.20 -8.51
C ASP A 190 -18.57 15.02 -8.33
N ARG A 191 -17.42 15.07 -9.03
CA ARG A 191 -16.36 14.06 -8.90
C ARG A 191 -15.69 14.11 -7.54
N ILE A 192 -15.41 15.29 -7.02
CA ILE A 192 -14.80 15.44 -5.68
C ILE A 192 -15.81 15.00 -4.63
N GLU A 193 -17.08 15.40 -4.75
CA GLU A 193 -18.15 15.00 -3.85
C GLU A 193 -18.31 13.48 -3.80
N SER A 194 -18.30 12.81 -4.96
CA SER A 194 -18.34 11.35 -5.04
C SER A 194 -17.17 10.67 -4.31
N ILE A 195 -15.93 11.21 -4.45
CA ILE A 195 -14.76 10.71 -3.71
C ILE A 195 -14.92 10.94 -2.20
N MET A 196 -15.32 12.15 -1.81
CA MET A 196 -15.49 12.51 -0.41
C MET A 196 -16.53 11.63 0.28
N HIS A 197 -17.70 11.47 -0.33
CA HIS A 197 -18.76 10.60 0.17
C HIS A 197 -18.33 9.13 0.17
N GLY A 198 -17.73 8.63 -0.92
CA GLY A 198 -17.35 7.23 -1.06
C GLY A 198 -16.29 6.75 -0.07
N PHE A 199 -15.40 7.65 0.38
CA PHE A 199 -14.31 7.31 1.30
C PHE A 199 -14.41 7.99 2.68
N GLY A 200 -15.44 8.80 2.91
CA GLY A 200 -15.66 9.47 4.20
C GLY A 200 -14.70 10.63 4.49
N PHE A 201 -14.27 11.36 3.47
CA PHE A 201 -13.43 12.56 3.63
C PHE A 201 -14.26 13.83 3.79
N SER A 202 -13.80 14.77 4.63
CA SER A 202 -14.08 16.18 4.39
C SER A 202 -13.23 16.71 3.23
N PHE A 203 -13.60 17.84 2.63
CA PHE A 203 -12.80 18.42 1.54
C PHE A 203 -11.34 18.68 1.97
N LEU A 204 -11.15 19.26 3.16
CA LEU A 204 -9.81 19.53 3.68
C LEU A 204 -9.05 18.25 4.01
N ASP A 205 -9.71 17.21 4.53
CA ASP A 205 -9.05 15.92 4.78
C ASP A 205 -8.58 15.27 3.48
N TYR A 206 -9.39 15.32 2.42
CA TYR A 206 -9.00 14.82 1.11
C TYR A 206 -7.82 15.60 0.52
N VAL A 207 -7.85 16.93 0.60
CA VAL A 207 -6.76 17.80 0.13
C VAL A 207 -5.47 17.51 0.91
N ASN A 208 -5.53 17.43 2.24
CA ASN A 208 -4.38 17.16 3.10
C ASN A 208 -3.80 15.76 2.88
N TRP A 209 -4.67 14.77 2.67
CA TRP A 209 -4.25 13.42 2.35
C TRP A 209 -3.51 13.36 1.00
N LEU A 210 -4.08 13.97 -0.04
CA LEU A 210 -3.47 14.00 -1.37
C LEU A 210 -2.16 14.82 -1.40
N ALA A 211 -2.10 15.94 -0.68
CA ALA A 211 -0.88 16.71 -0.47
C ALA A 211 0.18 15.89 0.27
N GLY A 212 -0.22 15.12 1.29
CA GLY A 212 0.65 14.20 2.00
C GLY A 212 1.26 13.14 1.09
N LEU A 213 0.45 12.51 0.23
CA LEU A 213 0.92 11.52 -0.75
C LEU A 213 1.90 12.14 -1.75
N TYR A 214 1.60 13.33 -2.26
CA TYR A 214 2.50 14.06 -3.15
C TYR A 214 3.82 14.39 -2.46
N GLY A 215 3.76 15.03 -1.28
CA GLY A 215 4.93 15.47 -0.54
C GLY A 215 5.84 14.30 -0.13
N MET A 216 5.27 13.20 0.36
CA MET A 216 6.06 12.06 0.83
C MET A 216 6.80 11.32 -0.30
N LEU A 217 6.29 11.38 -1.53
CA LEU A 217 6.86 10.72 -2.71
C LEU A 217 7.78 11.63 -3.52
N SER A 218 7.69 12.95 -3.35
CA SER A 218 8.49 13.92 -4.08
C SER A 218 9.97 13.87 -3.67
N GLU A 219 10.84 13.55 -4.63
CA GLU A 219 12.30 13.64 -4.45
C GLU A 219 12.82 15.09 -4.56
N GLY A 220 11.94 16.06 -4.81
CA GLY A 220 12.25 17.49 -4.68
C GLY A 220 12.10 17.99 -3.25
N VAL A 221 11.34 17.29 -2.41
CA VAL A 221 11.21 17.61 -0.98
C VAL A 221 12.41 17.03 -0.22
N MET A 222 12.74 15.75 -0.45
CA MET A 222 13.90 15.09 0.15
C MET A 222 14.46 13.99 -0.77
N GLN A 223 15.78 13.75 -0.71
CA GLN A 223 16.43 12.64 -1.40
C GLN A 223 17.22 11.75 -0.44
N PRO A 224 16.90 10.44 -0.30
CA PRO A 224 15.73 9.76 -0.83
C PRO A 224 14.41 10.37 -0.34
N SER A 225 13.29 10.04 -0.99
CA SER A 225 11.96 10.55 -0.62
C SER A 225 11.63 10.30 0.85
N LEU A 226 10.72 11.12 1.39
CA LEU A 226 10.35 11.00 2.80
C LEU A 226 9.73 9.64 3.12
N PHE A 227 8.97 9.08 2.18
CA PHE A 227 8.44 7.73 2.28
C PHE A 227 9.56 6.67 2.39
N GLU A 228 10.58 6.74 1.53
CA GLU A 228 11.72 5.80 1.56
C GLU A 228 12.49 5.91 2.89
N ARG A 229 12.72 7.14 3.35
CA ARG A 229 13.36 7.42 4.64
C ARG A 229 12.55 6.86 5.81
N MET A 230 11.25 7.13 5.85
CA MET A 230 10.33 6.60 6.86
C MET A 230 10.31 5.07 6.85
N PHE A 231 10.22 4.44 5.68
CA PHE A 231 10.27 2.98 5.56
C PHE A 231 11.59 2.43 6.10
N ARG A 232 12.73 2.95 5.68
CA ARG A 232 14.04 2.50 6.19
C ARG A 232 14.16 2.68 7.70
N ALA A 233 13.77 3.83 8.23
CA ALA A 233 13.79 4.09 9.66
C ALA A 233 12.84 3.16 10.43
N ALA A 234 11.67 2.82 9.89
CA ALA A 234 10.76 1.91 10.57
C ALA A 234 11.33 0.48 10.69
N PHE A 235 12.16 0.05 9.73
CA PHE A 235 12.58 -1.35 9.59
C PHE A 235 14.06 -1.65 9.89
N ALA A 236 14.95 -0.64 9.95
CA ALA A 236 16.39 -0.86 10.07
C ALA A 236 16.88 -1.38 11.45
N ASP A 237 16.07 -1.25 12.51
CA ASP A 237 16.43 -1.70 13.86
C ASP A 237 16.06 -3.18 14.05
N THR A 238 17.05 -4.06 13.87
CA THR A 238 16.89 -5.52 14.00
C THR A 238 16.53 -5.99 15.41
N GLY A 239 16.80 -5.20 16.44
CA GLY A 239 16.40 -5.49 17.81
C GLY A 239 14.92 -5.17 18.06
N ALA A 240 14.39 -4.19 17.34
CA ALA A 240 13.01 -3.71 17.48
C ALA A 240 12.02 -4.30 16.46
N VAL A 241 12.51 -4.86 15.36
CA VAL A 241 11.70 -5.32 14.23
C VAL A 241 11.92 -6.81 13.98
N ARG A 242 10.82 -7.56 13.92
CA ARG A 242 10.80 -8.97 13.54
C ARG A 242 9.87 -9.18 12.35
N ILE A 243 10.37 -9.82 11.31
CA ILE A 243 9.57 -10.14 10.11
C ILE A 243 9.35 -11.65 10.06
N GLU A 244 8.11 -12.06 9.95
CA GLU A 244 7.74 -13.45 9.71
C GLU A 244 7.12 -13.57 8.33
N LEU A 245 7.61 -14.52 7.54
CA LEU A 245 7.07 -14.87 6.23
C LEU A 245 6.42 -16.25 6.34
N CYS A 246 5.12 -16.34 6.05
CA CYS A 246 4.40 -17.61 6.03
C CYS A 246 4.12 -18.00 4.58
N ARG A 247 4.52 -19.21 4.19
CA ARG A 247 4.39 -19.75 2.82
C ARG A 247 3.61 -21.06 2.80
N TYR A 248 2.91 -21.31 1.71
CA TYR A 248 2.01 -22.44 1.52
C TYR A 248 2.23 -23.14 0.16
N PRO A 249 3.43 -23.70 -0.09
CA PRO A 249 3.78 -24.27 -1.41
C PRO A 249 2.96 -25.51 -1.79
N GLN A 250 2.40 -26.22 -0.81
CA GLN A 250 1.59 -27.42 -0.99
C GLN A 250 0.08 -27.15 -0.94
N GLY A 251 -0.32 -25.88 -1.04
CA GLY A 251 -1.72 -25.45 -0.93
C GLY A 251 -2.00 -24.69 0.36
N GLY A 252 -2.97 -23.78 0.28
CA GLY A 252 -3.35 -22.87 1.34
C GLY A 252 -3.64 -21.49 0.77
N GLU A 253 -4.90 -21.10 0.82
CA GLU A 253 -5.37 -19.84 0.25
C GLU A 253 -5.28 -18.72 1.30
N CYS A 254 -4.55 -17.68 0.97
CA CYS A 254 -4.44 -16.44 1.74
C CYS A 254 -5.36 -15.39 1.12
N LEU A 255 -5.95 -14.56 1.99
CA LEU A 255 -6.76 -13.41 1.58
C LEU A 255 -5.90 -12.14 1.54
N PHE A 256 -6.39 -11.14 0.80
CA PHE A 256 -6.11 -9.74 1.10
C PHE A 256 -7.44 -8.99 1.28
N SER A 257 -7.48 -7.98 2.15
CA SER A 257 -8.65 -7.14 2.33
C SER A 257 -8.66 -5.98 1.34
N ASP A 258 -9.81 -5.35 1.12
CA ASP A 258 -9.93 -4.03 0.45
C ASP A 258 -9.12 -2.90 1.13
N ARG A 259 -8.57 -3.15 2.33
CA ARG A 259 -7.62 -2.27 3.03
C ARG A 259 -6.15 -2.64 2.78
N SER A 260 -5.87 -3.81 2.21
CA SER A 260 -4.54 -4.39 1.94
C SER A 260 -3.68 -4.72 3.17
N PHE A 261 -4.19 -4.56 4.40
CA PHE A 261 -3.49 -4.95 5.62
C PHE A 261 -4.45 -5.30 6.76
N CYS A 262 -3.91 -5.92 7.80
CA CYS A 262 -4.50 -6.01 9.12
C CYS A 262 -3.47 -5.61 10.18
N VAL A 263 -3.94 -5.13 11.33
CA VAL A 263 -3.08 -4.66 12.42
C VAL A 263 -3.57 -5.16 13.76
N GLU A 264 -2.65 -5.61 14.60
CA GLU A 264 -2.89 -5.93 15.99
C GLU A 264 -1.91 -5.13 16.85
N THR A 265 -2.44 -4.36 17.79
CA THR A 265 -1.61 -3.55 18.70
C THR A 265 -1.74 -4.07 20.12
N THR A 266 -0.60 -4.38 20.74
CA THR A 266 -0.48 -4.68 22.17
C THR A 266 0.26 -3.55 22.86
N GLN A 267 0.35 -3.58 24.19
CA GLN A 267 1.12 -2.59 24.96
C GLN A 267 2.60 -2.53 24.54
N GLN A 268 3.16 -3.66 24.08
CA GLN A 268 4.58 -3.77 23.76
C GLN A 268 4.89 -3.68 22.27
N ARG A 269 3.95 -4.04 21.38
CA ARG A 269 4.23 -4.24 19.96
C ARG A 269 3.05 -3.87 19.06
N VAL A 270 3.37 -3.45 17.85
CA VAL A 270 2.44 -3.36 16.72
C VAL A 270 2.78 -4.50 15.76
N SER A 271 1.79 -5.32 15.40
CA SER A 271 1.91 -6.40 14.43
C SER A 271 1.11 -6.02 13.19
N ILE A 272 1.75 -6.00 12.03
CA ILE A 272 1.17 -5.60 10.76
C ILE A 272 1.17 -6.81 9.84
N GLY A 273 0.00 -7.34 9.52
CA GLY A 273 -0.18 -8.42 8.57
C GLY A 273 -0.43 -7.88 7.17
N VAL A 274 0.29 -8.40 6.18
CA VAL A 274 0.11 -8.07 4.76
C VAL A 274 0.12 -9.33 3.92
N GLY A 275 -0.91 -9.51 3.10
CA GLY A 275 -0.95 -10.61 2.13
C GLY A 275 0.01 -10.30 0.98
N ILE A 276 0.91 -11.22 0.63
CA ILE A 276 1.86 -11.04 -0.48
C ILE A 276 1.30 -11.64 -1.76
N ALA A 277 0.75 -12.85 -1.65
CA ALA A 277 0.14 -13.63 -2.72
C ALA A 277 -0.87 -14.64 -2.14
N ALA A 278 -1.62 -15.33 -3.00
CA ALA A 278 -2.55 -16.38 -2.59
C ALA A 278 -1.90 -17.47 -1.71
N ASP A 279 -0.59 -17.70 -1.85
CA ASP A 279 0.17 -18.73 -1.15
C ASP A 279 1.11 -18.16 -0.06
N MET A 280 1.06 -16.86 0.24
CA MET A 280 2.06 -16.22 1.08
C MET A 280 1.58 -14.92 1.74
N PHE A 281 1.89 -14.75 3.02
CA PHE A 281 1.71 -13.49 3.74
C PHE A 281 2.90 -13.20 4.65
N ALA A 282 3.06 -11.93 5.02
CA ALA A 282 4.06 -11.50 5.99
C ALA A 282 3.43 -10.83 7.21
N VAL A 283 4.05 -11.02 8.37
CA VAL A 283 3.74 -10.29 9.59
C VAL A 283 4.98 -9.55 10.05
N VAL A 284 4.88 -8.23 10.10
CA VAL A 284 5.91 -7.34 10.63
C VAL A 284 5.55 -6.97 12.05
N ARG A 285 6.40 -7.32 13.01
CA ARG A 285 6.24 -6.94 14.42
C ARG A 285 7.26 -5.88 14.80
N ILE A 286 6.77 -4.74 15.27
CA ILE A 286 7.57 -3.58 15.64
C ILE A 286 7.36 -3.29 17.13
N ARG A 287 8.43 -3.10 17.90
CA ARG A 287 8.33 -2.64 19.30
C ARG A 287 7.65 -1.27 19.35
N HIS A 288 6.75 -1.09 20.30
CA HIS A 288 5.97 0.14 20.41
C HIS A 288 6.85 1.38 20.70
N SER A 289 7.96 1.22 21.42
CA SER A 289 8.95 2.29 21.64
C SER A 289 9.57 2.78 20.33
N ARG A 290 10.01 1.86 19.47
CA ARG A 290 10.52 2.17 18.13
C ARG A 290 9.46 2.87 17.30
N TRP A 291 8.24 2.37 17.34
CA TRP A 291 7.12 2.95 16.61
C TRP A 291 6.78 4.38 17.03
N ARG A 292 6.74 4.66 18.35
CA ARG A 292 6.55 6.01 18.87
C ARG A 292 7.72 6.94 18.52
N GLY A 293 8.95 6.42 18.55
CA GLY A 293 10.16 7.16 18.25
C GLY A 293 10.31 7.51 16.77
N LEU A 294 9.66 6.77 15.86
CA LEU A 294 9.80 6.94 14.40
C LEU A 294 9.66 8.40 13.98
N LYS A 295 8.62 9.10 14.48
CA LYS A 295 8.32 10.50 14.14
C LYS A 295 9.44 11.48 14.44
N HIS A 296 10.48 11.12 15.20
CA HIS A 296 11.55 12.03 15.60
C HIS A 296 12.82 11.90 14.76
N SER A 297 13.01 10.80 14.03
CA SER A 297 14.34 10.48 13.49
C SER A 297 14.37 10.12 12.00
N PHE A 298 13.25 9.81 11.35
CA PHE A 298 13.30 9.30 9.97
C PHE A 298 13.75 10.35 8.94
N HIS A 299 13.53 11.64 9.18
CA HIS A 299 13.94 12.71 8.26
C HIS A 299 15.47 12.88 8.20
N LEU A 300 16.19 12.51 9.27
CA LEU A 300 17.62 12.74 9.42
C LEU A 300 18.47 11.86 8.48
N SER A 301 18.13 10.57 8.36
CA SER A 301 18.91 9.63 7.55
C SER A 301 18.05 8.51 6.98
N ALA A 302 18.56 7.87 5.92
CA ALA A 302 17.94 6.73 5.26
C ALA A 302 18.78 5.47 5.53
N PRO A 303 18.74 4.89 6.75
CA PRO A 303 19.63 3.81 7.14
C PRO A 303 19.50 2.61 6.19
N PRO A 304 20.59 1.87 5.94
CA PRO A 304 20.49 0.66 5.14
C PRO A 304 19.57 -0.36 5.81
N LEU A 305 18.88 -1.15 5.01
CA LEU A 305 18.03 -2.23 5.51
C LEU A 305 18.89 -3.47 5.75
N HIS A 306 19.03 -3.79 7.03
CA HIS A 306 19.60 -5.04 7.48
C HIS A 306 18.58 -5.67 8.41
N GLY A 307 18.29 -6.96 8.22
CA GLY A 307 17.27 -7.62 9.01
C GLY A 307 17.20 -9.11 8.74
N THR A 308 16.50 -9.78 9.64
CA THR A 308 16.22 -11.20 9.53
C THR A 308 14.74 -11.44 9.28
N VAL A 309 14.47 -12.47 8.48
CA VAL A 309 13.13 -12.99 8.24
C VAL A 309 13.04 -14.39 8.83
N TYR A 310 11.93 -14.67 9.49
CA TYR A 310 11.60 -15.99 10.01
C TYR A 310 10.60 -16.64 9.05
N ILE A 311 11.03 -17.68 8.36
CA ILE A 311 10.19 -18.35 7.35
C ILE A 311 9.46 -19.52 7.99
N THR A 312 8.13 -19.54 7.84
CA THR A 312 7.26 -20.63 8.29
C THR A 312 6.56 -21.24 7.08
N GLU A 313 6.67 -22.56 6.92
CA GLU A 313 6.00 -23.30 5.85
C GLU A 313 4.74 -23.99 6.39
N GLY A 314 3.64 -23.95 5.64
CA GLY A 314 2.50 -24.85 5.83
C GLY A 314 1.71 -24.71 7.14
N SER A 315 1.93 -23.65 7.93
CA SER A 315 1.24 -23.49 9.22
C SER A 315 -0.22 -23.08 9.03
N HIS A 316 -1.12 -24.06 9.12
CA HIS A 316 -2.56 -23.86 8.97
C HIS A 316 -3.12 -22.84 9.98
N ALA A 317 -2.78 -22.99 11.27
CA ALA A 317 -3.25 -22.11 12.33
C ALA A 317 -2.87 -20.64 12.08
N ARG A 318 -1.65 -20.37 11.58
CA ARG A 318 -1.22 -19.01 11.23
C ARG A 318 -1.98 -18.46 10.03
N ARG A 319 -2.26 -19.29 9.02
CA ARG A 319 -3.05 -18.92 7.84
C ARG A 319 -4.46 -18.50 8.23
N GLN A 320 -5.14 -19.34 9.02
CA GLN A 320 -6.49 -19.08 9.49
C GLN A 320 -6.55 -17.82 10.35
N ALA A 321 -5.58 -17.64 11.27
CA ALA A 321 -5.50 -16.43 12.08
C ALA A 321 -5.34 -15.16 11.23
N PHE A 322 -4.44 -15.20 10.24
CA PHE A 322 -4.24 -14.09 9.30
C PHE A 322 -5.51 -13.81 8.47
N ASN A 323 -6.12 -14.82 7.87
CA ASN A 323 -7.34 -14.69 7.08
C ASN A 323 -8.51 -14.13 7.91
N ARG A 324 -8.69 -14.61 9.16
CA ARG A 324 -9.71 -14.07 10.07
C ARG A 324 -9.48 -12.61 10.40
N LEU A 325 -8.22 -12.19 10.60
CA LEU A 325 -7.90 -10.77 10.78
C LEU A 325 -8.18 -9.94 9.53
N CYS A 326 -7.87 -10.46 8.33
CA CYS A 326 -8.21 -9.79 7.08
C CYS A 326 -9.72 -9.59 6.94
N VAL A 327 -10.53 -10.61 7.25
CA VAL A 327 -12.00 -10.53 7.22
C VAL A 327 -12.50 -9.53 8.27
N ALA A 328 -12.03 -9.63 9.50
CA ALA A 328 -12.50 -8.79 10.61
C ALA A 328 -12.16 -7.30 10.45
N GLN A 329 -11.09 -6.97 9.71
CA GLN A 329 -10.60 -5.60 9.55
C GLN A 329 -10.83 -5.03 8.14
N ALA A 330 -11.40 -5.81 7.21
CA ALA A 330 -11.82 -5.30 5.92
C ALA A 330 -12.88 -4.20 6.07
N HIS A 331 -12.92 -3.29 5.10
CA HIS A 331 -13.94 -2.25 5.04
C HIS A 331 -15.30 -2.82 4.58
N GLY A 332 -15.31 -3.72 3.60
CA GLY A 332 -16.50 -4.42 3.15
C GLY A 332 -16.24 -5.78 2.50
N ALA A 333 -15.06 -6.00 1.93
CA ALA A 333 -14.73 -7.27 1.28
C ALA A 333 -13.28 -7.70 1.45
N VAL A 334 -13.07 -9.02 1.34
CA VAL A 334 -11.78 -9.66 1.15
C VAL A 334 -11.72 -10.30 -0.23
N PHE A 335 -10.52 -10.61 -0.68
CA PHE A 335 -10.25 -11.07 -2.02
C PHE A 335 -9.29 -12.25 -2.00
N GLY A 336 -9.49 -13.19 -2.93
CA GLY A 336 -8.62 -14.35 -3.06
C GLY A 336 -8.90 -15.19 -4.31
N ARG A 337 -8.20 -16.31 -4.40
CA ARG A 337 -8.22 -17.21 -5.57
C ARG A 337 -9.42 -18.17 -5.62
N SER A 338 -10.04 -18.44 -4.47
CA SER A 338 -11.19 -19.35 -4.36
C SER A 338 -12.49 -18.58 -4.11
N PRO A 339 -13.62 -19.03 -4.69
CA PRO A 339 -14.93 -18.45 -4.37
C PRO A 339 -15.50 -18.96 -3.03
N LYS A 340 -14.83 -19.90 -2.37
CA LYS A 340 -15.35 -20.64 -1.22
C LYS A 340 -14.75 -20.12 0.10
N PRO A 341 -15.57 -19.56 1.02
CA PRO A 341 -15.09 -19.12 2.33
C PRO A 341 -14.35 -20.21 3.13
N GLU A 342 -14.78 -21.47 2.99
CA GLU A 342 -14.19 -22.63 3.68
C GLU A 342 -12.72 -22.88 3.31
N ASP A 343 -12.27 -22.48 2.13
CA ASP A 343 -10.87 -22.65 1.72
C ASP A 343 -9.93 -21.73 2.52
N TYR A 344 -10.48 -20.71 3.19
CA TYR A 344 -9.75 -19.70 3.95
C TYR A 344 -9.79 -19.88 5.47
N LEU A 345 -10.74 -20.66 6.00
CA LEU A 345 -11.12 -20.64 7.43
C LEU A 345 -10.51 -21.72 8.31
#